data_AF-A0A2Y9NWW2-F1
#
_entry.id   AF-A0A2Y9NWW2-F1
#
_cell.length_a   1.000
_cell.length_b   1.000
_cell.length_c   1.000
_cell.angle_alpha   90.00
_cell.angle_beta   90.00
_cell.angle_gamma   90.00
#
_symmetry.space_group_name_H-M   'P 1'
#
loop_
_entity.id
_entity.type
_entity.pdbx_description
1 polymer ?
#
loop_
_entity_poly.entity_id
_entity_poly.type
_entity_poly.pdbx_seq_one_letter_code
_entity_poly.pdbx_strand_id
1 'polypeptide(L)'
;MAGSALWFSLLLAAAFAGRATALWPWPQYIQTSEQRYTIFPHTFQFQYHVSSAAQVGCSVLDEAFQRYRDLLFGSVSFHFPQPMGKRHMSEKNSLVILVVTPGCDQFPSLESVENYTLTVNDEQCFLLSETVWGALRGLETFSQLVWRSPEGTFYINKTEIEDFPRFPHRGLLLDTSRHYLPLASILDTLDVMAYNKFNVFHWHLVDDSSFPYESFTFPNLTKKGSYNPATHIYTAQDVKEVIEYARLRGIRVLAEFDTPGHTLSWGPGVPGLLTPCYSGSHPSGTFGPVNPALNNTYEFMSTFFLEISSVFPDFYLHLGGDEVDFTCWKSNPDIQAFMKKKGFGEDFKKLESFYIQTLLDIVSAYGKGYVVWQEVFDNKVKVQPDTVIQVWREEMPVRYTKEMELVTSAGFRALLSAPWYLNHITYGPDWKNIYMVEPLAFEGSPEQKALVIGGEACMWGEYVDSTNLVPRLWPRAGAVAERLWSNKMLTNLDFAYKRLAHFRCELLRRGVQAQPLSVGYCDVEFEQT
;
A
#
# COMPACT_ATOMS: atom_id res chain seq x y z
N MET A 1 -9.56 21.86 43.24
CA MET A 1 -10.10 20.53 42.86
C MET A 1 -11.29 20.74 41.93
N ALA A 2 -11.00 20.90 40.64
CA ALA A 2 -11.97 20.99 39.55
C ALA A 2 -11.22 20.49 38.31
N GLY A 3 -11.47 19.25 37.89
CA GLY A 3 -10.64 18.60 36.88
C GLY A 3 -11.09 17.21 36.44
N SER A 4 -12.37 16.90 36.51
CA SER A 4 -12.89 15.59 36.03
C SER A 4 -14.19 15.68 35.23
N ALA A 5 -14.80 16.85 35.08
CA ALA A 5 -16.08 17.00 34.36
C ALA A 5 -15.94 17.29 32.85
N LEU A 6 -14.74 17.63 32.35
CA LEU A 6 -14.51 18.01 30.95
C LEU A 6 -14.20 16.81 30.02
N TRP A 7 -13.87 15.64 30.57
CA TRP A 7 -13.46 14.47 29.78
C TRP A 7 -14.62 13.51 29.47
N PHE A 8 -15.70 13.56 30.25
CA PHE A 8 -16.92 12.78 29.98
C PHE A 8 -17.78 13.38 28.85
N SER A 9 -17.57 14.65 28.51
CA SER A 9 -18.31 15.36 27.46
C SER A 9 -17.85 15.02 26.03
N LEU A 10 -16.65 14.46 25.86
CA LEU A 10 -16.09 14.08 24.56
C LEU A 10 -16.63 12.73 24.04
N LEU A 11 -17.03 11.83 24.93
CA LEU A 11 -17.61 10.52 24.55
C LEU A 11 -19.11 10.58 24.27
N LEU A 12 -19.85 11.52 24.86
CA LEU A 12 -21.29 11.67 24.61
C LEU A 12 -21.63 12.47 23.34
N ALA A 13 -20.71 13.31 22.85
CA ALA A 13 -20.90 14.00 21.57
C ALA A 13 -20.93 13.05 20.36
N ALA A 14 -20.36 11.84 20.49
CA ALA A 14 -20.36 10.82 19.45
C ALA A 14 -21.71 10.08 19.31
N ALA A 15 -22.63 10.23 20.26
CA ALA A 15 -23.93 9.53 20.23
C ALA A 15 -25.04 10.30 19.51
N PHE A 16 -24.85 11.59 19.20
CA PHE A 16 -25.92 12.44 18.67
C PHE A 16 -25.55 13.29 17.45
N ALA A 17 -24.42 13.03 16.76
CA ALA A 17 -24.08 13.71 15.52
C ALA A 17 -24.40 12.86 14.29
N GLY A 18 -25.41 13.28 13.52
CA GLY A 18 -25.81 12.61 12.29
C GLY A 18 -24.78 12.80 11.17
N ARG A 19 -24.39 11.71 10.52
CA ARG A 19 -23.70 11.62 9.21
C ARG A 19 -22.27 12.18 9.07
N ALA A 20 -21.81 13.09 9.94
CA ALA A 20 -20.38 13.44 10.07
C ALA A 20 -19.53 12.30 10.70
N THR A 21 -20.16 11.16 10.96
CA THR A 21 -19.59 10.01 11.66
C THR A 21 -19.13 8.89 10.74
N ALA A 22 -19.01 9.11 9.43
CA ALA A 22 -18.81 8.04 8.44
C ALA A 22 -17.43 8.01 7.74
N LEU A 23 -16.47 8.80 8.23
CA LEU A 23 -15.12 8.89 7.67
C LEU A 23 -14.32 7.59 7.80
N TRP A 24 -13.51 7.27 6.81
CA TRP A 24 -12.54 6.17 6.82
C TRP A 24 -11.30 6.50 5.97
N PRO A 25 -10.07 6.40 6.51
CA PRO A 25 -9.72 6.30 7.92
C PRO A 25 -10.21 7.49 8.76
N TRP A 26 -10.34 7.28 10.08
CA TRP A 26 -10.69 8.34 11.02
C TRP A 26 -9.52 9.33 11.23
N PRO A 27 -9.76 10.65 11.17
CA PRO A 27 -8.72 11.65 11.39
C PRO A 27 -8.13 11.66 12.81
N GLN A 28 -6.92 12.19 12.97
CA GLN A 28 -6.30 12.40 14.29
C GLN A 28 -7.14 13.32 15.19
N TYR A 29 -7.57 14.46 14.64
CA TYR A 29 -8.45 15.39 15.31
C TYR A 29 -9.62 15.77 14.39
N ILE A 30 -10.83 15.76 14.95
CA ILE A 30 -12.03 16.22 14.28
C ILE A 30 -12.97 16.87 15.29
N GLN A 31 -13.47 18.05 14.94
CA GLN A 31 -14.57 18.72 15.62
C GLN A 31 -15.66 19.00 14.60
N THR A 32 -16.87 18.50 14.86
CA THR A 32 -18.01 18.66 13.95
C THR A 32 -19.22 19.24 14.67
N SER A 33 -20.11 19.88 13.91
CA SER A 33 -21.37 20.47 14.38
C SER A 33 -22.55 20.02 13.50
N GLU A 34 -23.76 20.21 14.01
CA GLU A 34 -25.02 20.02 13.27
C GLU A 34 -25.31 21.14 12.27
N GLN A 35 -24.57 22.26 12.36
CA GLN A 35 -24.69 23.32 11.36
C GLN A 35 -24.23 22.79 10.00
N ARG A 36 -25.08 22.95 8.98
CA ARG A 36 -24.85 22.44 7.62
C ARG A 36 -24.86 23.56 6.59
N TYR A 37 -24.07 23.37 5.54
CA TYR A 37 -23.99 24.24 4.38
C TYR A 37 -24.42 23.49 3.13
N THR A 38 -25.13 24.17 2.24
CA THR A 38 -25.55 23.59 0.96
C THR A 38 -24.39 23.63 -0.03
N ILE A 39 -24.23 22.56 -0.81
CA ILE A 39 -23.29 22.50 -1.95
C ILE A 39 -24.10 22.38 -3.24
N PHE A 40 -23.76 23.19 -4.25
CA PHE A 40 -24.38 23.11 -5.57
C PHE A 40 -23.43 22.42 -6.57
N PRO A 41 -23.73 21.19 -7.05
CA PRO A 41 -22.85 20.44 -7.94
C PRO A 41 -22.39 21.21 -9.18
N HIS A 42 -23.29 21.96 -9.82
CA HIS A 42 -23.01 22.68 -11.06
C HIS A 42 -22.04 23.85 -10.90
N THR A 43 -22.00 24.47 -9.71
CA THR A 43 -21.19 25.67 -9.45
C THR A 43 -20.05 25.42 -8.48
N PHE A 44 -20.00 24.25 -7.83
CA PHE A 44 -18.91 23.90 -6.94
C PHE A 44 -17.57 23.86 -7.69
N GLN A 45 -16.49 24.37 -7.11
CA GLN A 45 -15.16 24.35 -7.71
C GLN A 45 -14.06 24.07 -6.68
N PHE A 46 -13.03 23.33 -7.08
CA PHE A 46 -11.76 23.32 -6.37
C PHE A 46 -10.90 24.46 -6.91
N GLN A 47 -10.28 25.22 -6.02
CA GLN A 47 -9.51 26.42 -6.39
C GLN A 47 -8.20 26.48 -5.61
N TYR A 48 -7.13 26.93 -6.28
CA TYR A 48 -5.88 27.24 -5.59
C TYR A 48 -6.02 28.53 -4.79
N HIS A 49 -5.46 28.55 -3.59
CA HIS A 49 -5.25 29.79 -2.86
C HIS A 49 -4.17 30.63 -3.57
N VAL A 50 -4.33 31.96 -3.57
CA VAL A 50 -3.42 32.90 -4.24
C VAL A 50 -1.97 32.84 -3.71
N SER A 51 -1.79 32.39 -2.48
CA SER A 51 -0.47 32.23 -1.85
C SER A 51 0.03 30.78 -1.80
N SER A 52 -0.63 29.86 -2.50
CA SER A 52 -0.17 28.47 -2.54
C SER A 52 1.07 28.32 -3.42
N ALA A 53 2.00 27.47 -2.99
CA ALA A 53 3.14 27.05 -3.80
C ALA A 53 2.72 26.19 -5.00
N ALA A 54 1.61 25.47 -4.91
CA ALA A 54 0.98 24.79 -6.02
C ALA A 54 -0.03 25.71 -6.70
N GLN A 55 -0.04 25.74 -8.03
CA GLN A 55 -0.94 26.54 -8.86
C GLN A 55 -1.38 25.72 -10.07
N VAL A 56 -2.21 26.32 -10.94
CA VAL A 56 -2.60 25.73 -12.22
C VAL A 56 -1.35 25.27 -13.00
N GLY A 57 -1.37 24.04 -13.50
CA GLY A 57 -0.21 23.33 -14.05
C GLY A 57 0.38 22.28 -13.09
N CYS A 58 -0.10 22.21 -11.84
CA CYS A 58 0.23 21.15 -10.91
C CYS A 58 -0.47 19.85 -11.32
N SER A 59 0.24 18.99 -12.07
CA SER A 59 -0.30 17.72 -12.60
C SER A 59 -1.08 16.89 -11.58
N VAL A 60 -0.54 16.75 -10.37
CA VAL A 60 -1.17 15.99 -9.27
C VAL A 60 -2.51 16.58 -8.85
N LEU A 61 -2.59 17.89 -8.63
CA LEU A 61 -3.79 18.53 -8.08
C LEU A 61 -4.83 18.85 -9.15
N ASP A 62 -4.41 19.25 -10.35
CA ASP A 62 -5.33 19.51 -11.46
C ASP A 62 -6.14 18.25 -11.81
N GLU A 63 -5.46 17.09 -11.89
CA GLU A 63 -6.10 15.78 -12.10
C GLU A 63 -6.93 15.34 -10.88
N ALA A 64 -6.45 15.60 -9.66
CA ALA A 64 -7.22 15.29 -8.45
C ALA A 64 -8.51 16.10 -8.36
N PHE A 65 -8.51 17.37 -8.72
CA PHE A 65 -9.71 18.21 -8.70
C PHE A 65 -10.77 17.72 -9.67
N GLN A 66 -10.38 17.30 -10.87
CA GLN A 66 -11.30 16.70 -11.84
C GLN A 66 -11.86 15.38 -11.31
N ARG A 67 -10.98 14.46 -10.89
CA ARG A 67 -11.37 13.16 -10.34
C ARG A 67 -12.31 13.28 -9.15
N TYR A 68 -12.00 14.13 -8.16
CA TYR A 68 -12.85 14.29 -6.98
C TYR A 68 -14.17 15.00 -7.29
N ARG A 69 -14.20 15.87 -8.30
CA ARG A 69 -15.46 16.45 -8.79
C ARG A 69 -16.36 15.37 -9.36
N ASP A 70 -15.81 14.48 -10.18
CA ASP A 70 -16.55 13.39 -10.81
C ASP A 70 -16.98 12.34 -9.79
N LEU A 71 -16.13 12.02 -8.81
CA LEU A 71 -16.50 11.14 -7.70
C LEU A 71 -17.68 11.72 -6.90
N LEU A 72 -17.67 13.02 -6.60
CA LEU A 72 -18.72 13.68 -5.83
C LEU A 72 -20.06 13.79 -6.60
N PHE A 73 -20.00 14.10 -7.90
CA PHE A 73 -21.18 14.57 -8.64
C PHE A 73 -21.49 13.83 -9.96
N GLY A 74 -20.62 12.94 -10.42
CA GLY A 74 -20.71 12.28 -11.73
C GLY A 74 -21.87 11.28 -11.85
N SER A 75 -22.28 10.63 -10.75
CA SER A 75 -23.34 9.61 -10.76
C SER A 75 -24.76 10.17 -10.62
N VAL A 76 -24.97 11.49 -10.73
CA VAL A 76 -26.26 12.13 -10.46
C VAL A 76 -27.06 12.28 -11.76
N SER A 77 -28.06 11.41 -11.97
CA SER A 77 -29.16 11.68 -12.90
C SER A 77 -29.91 12.93 -12.42
N PHE A 78 -29.70 14.05 -13.12
CA PHE A 78 -30.25 15.36 -12.76
C PHE A 78 -31.77 15.39 -12.91
N HIS A 79 -32.50 15.02 -11.87
CA HIS A 79 -33.91 15.38 -11.69
C HIS A 79 -34.03 16.21 -10.43
N PHE A 80 -33.91 17.53 -10.56
CA PHE A 80 -34.19 18.45 -9.47
C PHE A 80 -35.67 18.87 -9.51
N PRO A 81 -36.43 18.69 -8.42
CA PRO A 81 -37.59 19.52 -8.17
C PRO A 81 -37.15 20.98 -8.10
N GLN A 82 -37.91 21.88 -8.72
CA GLN A 82 -37.70 23.32 -8.61
C GLN A 82 -37.62 23.75 -7.12
N PRO A 83 -36.81 24.76 -6.78
CA PRO A 83 -36.63 25.18 -5.40
C PRO A 83 -37.95 25.75 -4.85
N MET A 84 -38.67 24.94 -4.07
CA MET A 84 -39.76 25.42 -3.23
C MET A 84 -39.18 26.03 -1.96
N GLY A 85 -39.11 27.36 -1.94
CA GLY A 85 -38.98 28.15 -0.72
C GLY A 85 -37.58 28.72 -0.45
N LYS A 86 -37.50 30.05 -0.37
CA LYS A 86 -36.33 30.80 0.12
C LYS A 86 -36.10 30.50 1.60
N ARG A 87 -35.31 29.47 1.92
CA ARG A 87 -34.55 29.44 3.17
C ARG A 87 -33.14 29.92 2.84
N HIS A 88 -32.75 31.06 3.41
CA HIS A 88 -31.35 31.51 3.42
C HIS A 88 -30.54 30.45 4.19
N MET A 89 -30.03 29.44 3.49
CA MET A 89 -29.04 28.52 4.02
C MET A 89 -27.69 28.94 3.47
N SER A 90 -26.69 29.08 4.33
CA SER A 90 -25.33 29.43 3.93
C SER A 90 -24.77 28.36 2.98
N GLU A 91 -24.14 28.79 1.90
CA GLU A 91 -23.68 27.93 0.80
C GLU A 91 -22.15 27.80 0.81
N LYS A 92 -21.62 26.65 0.35
CA LYS A 92 -20.19 26.44 0.11
C LYS A 92 -19.97 25.92 -1.30
N ASN A 93 -19.70 26.85 -2.22
CA ASN A 93 -19.53 26.55 -3.65
C ASN A 93 -18.06 26.50 -4.09
N SER A 94 -17.11 26.54 -3.15
CA SER A 94 -15.72 26.22 -3.48
C SER A 94 -15.00 25.62 -2.28
N LEU A 95 -14.03 24.74 -2.55
CA LEU A 95 -12.98 24.38 -1.62
C LEU A 95 -11.70 25.07 -2.11
N VAL A 96 -11.07 25.87 -1.25
CA VAL A 96 -9.82 26.57 -1.56
C VAL A 96 -8.65 25.79 -0.95
N ILE A 97 -7.61 25.53 -1.74
CA ILE A 97 -6.49 24.66 -1.38
C ILE A 97 -5.20 25.48 -1.28
N LEU A 98 -4.48 25.35 -0.16
CA LEU A 98 -3.15 25.91 0.03
C LEU A 98 -2.15 24.78 0.34
N VAL A 99 -1.22 24.57 -0.58
CA VAL A 99 0.02 23.81 -0.35
C VAL A 99 1.17 24.76 -0.03
N VAL A 100 1.92 24.48 1.04
CA VAL A 100 3.03 25.30 1.55
C VAL A 100 4.30 25.12 0.71
N THR A 101 4.65 23.87 0.38
CA THR A 101 5.90 23.54 -0.33
C THR A 101 5.64 23.13 -1.79
N PRO A 102 6.50 23.54 -2.75
CA PRO A 102 6.38 23.07 -4.12
C PRO A 102 6.78 21.60 -4.21
N GLY A 103 6.08 20.82 -5.05
CA GLY A 103 6.39 19.39 -5.20
C GLY A 103 5.54 18.62 -6.21
N CYS A 104 4.76 19.31 -7.06
CA CYS A 104 3.78 18.67 -7.94
C CYS A 104 4.37 17.70 -8.97
N ASP A 105 5.64 17.87 -9.34
CA ASP A 105 6.31 17.05 -10.36
C ASP A 105 7.25 15.99 -9.77
N GLN A 106 7.32 15.88 -8.45
CA GLN A 106 8.16 14.89 -7.77
C GLN A 106 7.40 13.59 -7.53
N PHE A 107 8.15 12.51 -7.28
CA PHE A 107 7.60 11.27 -6.75
C PHE A 107 7.50 11.35 -5.22
N PRO A 108 6.47 10.74 -4.60
CA PRO A 108 6.42 10.61 -3.15
C PRO A 108 7.58 9.74 -2.64
N SER A 109 8.00 9.98 -1.42
CA SER A 109 9.05 9.22 -0.71
C SER A 109 8.58 8.83 0.70
N LEU A 110 9.37 8.05 1.42
CA LEU A 110 9.08 7.69 2.82
C LEU A 110 9.00 8.93 3.73
N GLU A 111 9.73 9.99 3.39
CA GLU A 111 9.84 11.25 4.12
C GLU A 111 8.78 12.29 3.70
N SER A 112 7.93 11.95 2.72
CA SER A 112 6.86 12.84 2.26
C SER A 112 5.88 13.15 3.39
N VAL A 113 5.72 14.43 3.70
CA VAL A 113 4.84 14.90 4.77
C VAL A 113 3.40 14.96 4.27
N GLU A 114 2.53 14.13 4.85
CA GLU A 114 1.13 13.97 4.42
C GLU A 114 0.10 14.64 5.35
N ASN A 115 0.54 15.62 6.16
CA ASN A 115 -0.37 16.35 7.06
C ASN A 115 -1.30 17.29 6.28
N TYR A 116 -2.48 17.53 6.84
CA TYR A 116 -3.40 18.54 6.34
C TYR A 116 -4.34 19.05 7.43
N THR A 117 -4.89 20.24 7.22
CA THR A 117 -6.03 20.75 7.97
C THR A 117 -7.18 21.07 7.01
N LEU A 118 -8.40 20.70 7.40
CA LEU A 118 -9.61 20.95 6.63
C LEU A 118 -10.62 21.70 7.49
N THR A 119 -10.90 22.94 7.11
CA THR A 119 -11.81 23.83 7.82
C THR A 119 -13.04 24.14 6.96
N VAL A 120 -14.22 23.85 7.49
CA VAL A 120 -15.52 24.20 6.92
C VAL A 120 -16.28 24.99 7.98
N ASN A 121 -16.41 26.32 7.81
CA ASN A 121 -17.10 27.20 8.75
C ASN A 121 -17.90 28.28 8.01
N ASP A 122 -18.40 29.31 8.68
CA ASP A 122 -19.25 30.34 8.04
C ASP A 122 -18.50 31.17 7.00
N GLU A 123 -17.20 31.38 7.23
CA GLU A 123 -16.34 32.26 6.43
C GLU A 123 -15.66 31.51 5.29
N GLN A 124 -15.12 30.31 5.56
CA GLN A 124 -14.25 29.58 4.64
C GLN A 124 -14.60 28.09 4.49
N CYS A 125 -14.21 27.54 3.34
CA CYS A 125 -14.08 26.11 3.10
C CYS A 125 -12.68 25.92 2.52
N PHE A 126 -11.76 25.47 3.36
CA PHE A 126 -10.33 25.64 3.16
C PHE A 126 -9.57 24.37 3.53
N LEU A 127 -8.64 23.96 2.67
CA LEU A 127 -7.75 22.84 2.85
C LEU A 127 -6.30 23.33 2.81
N LEU A 128 -5.58 23.22 3.92
CA LEU A 128 -4.16 23.54 4.03
C LEU A 128 -3.35 22.27 4.20
N SER A 129 -2.18 22.19 3.58
CA SER A 129 -1.26 21.06 3.72
C SER A 129 0.18 21.49 3.51
N GLU A 130 1.13 20.78 4.14
CA GLU A 130 2.55 21.07 3.96
C GLU A 130 3.00 20.78 2.53
N THR A 131 2.59 19.63 1.99
CA THR A 131 2.95 19.16 0.65
C THR A 131 1.71 18.79 -0.16
N VAL A 132 1.90 18.61 -1.47
CA VAL A 132 0.84 18.15 -2.38
C VAL A 132 0.21 16.81 -1.94
N TRP A 133 0.96 15.98 -1.23
CA TRP A 133 0.49 14.68 -0.75
C TRP A 133 -0.55 14.82 0.35
N GLY A 134 -0.36 15.76 1.28
CA GLY A 134 -1.36 16.10 2.30
C GLY A 134 -2.66 16.62 1.69
N ALA A 135 -2.56 17.45 0.65
CA ALA A 135 -3.74 17.92 -0.08
C ALA A 135 -4.56 16.77 -0.69
N LEU A 136 -3.92 15.75 -1.29
CA LEU A 136 -4.63 14.56 -1.78
C LEU A 136 -5.39 13.84 -0.66
N ARG A 137 -4.81 13.71 0.53
CA ARG A 137 -5.48 13.08 1.70
C ARG A 137 -6.65 13.89 2.19
N GLY A 138 -6.52 15.22 2.19
CA GLY A 138 -7.59 16.14 2.55
C GLY A 138 -8.73 16.17 1.54
N LEU A 139 -8.45 16.02 0.24
CA LEU A 139 -9.47 15.88 -0.80
C LEU A 139 -10.29 14.60 -0.61
N GLU A 140 -9.64 13.48 -0.27
CA GLU A 140 -10.34 12.24 0.08
C GLU A 140 -11.27 12.45 1.27
N THR A 141 -10.77 13.03 2.36
CA THR A 141 -11.58 13.31 3.56
C THR A 141 -12.73 14.27 3.24
N PHE A 142 -12.49 15.32 2.46
CA PHE A 142 -13.54 16.23 2.00
C PHE A 142 -14.63 15.48 1.23
N SER A 143 -14.24 14.56 0.33
CA SER A 143 -15.19 13.78 -0.46
C SER A 143 -16.14 12.94 0.40
N GLN A 144 -15.66 12.46 1.55
CA GLN A 144 -16.45 11.66 2.49
C GLN A 144 -17.30 12.51 3.45
N LEU A 145 -17.00 13.80 3.62
CA LEU A 145 -17.81 14.73 4.41
C LEU A 145 -19.03 15.24 3.65
N VAL A 146 -18.98 15.25 2.31
CA VAL A 146 -20.11 15.63 1.47
C VAL A 146 -21.14 14.50 1.48
N TRP A 147 -22.39 14.82 1.82
CA TRP A 147 -23.47 13.84 1.89
C TRP A 147 -24.74 14.35 1.21
N ARG A 148 -25.60 13.41 0.81
CA ARG A 148 -26.85 13.69 0.12
C ARG A 148 -28.06 13.45 1.04
N SER A 149 -28.96 14.42 1.11
CA SER A 149 -30.23 14.23 1.82
C SER A 149 -31.20 13.34 1.02
N PRO A 150 -32.25 12.80 1.65
CA PRO A 150 -33.27 12.01 0.94
C PRO A 150 -33.93 12.78 -0.23
N GLU A 151 -34.03 14.10 -0.13
CA GLU A 151 -34.54 14.98 -1.19
C GLU A 151 -33.55 15.19 -2.34
N GLY A 152 -32.33 14.68 -2.19
CA GLY A 152 -31.28 14.73 -3.20
C GLY A 152 -30.35 15.93 -3.10
N THR A 153 -30.50 16.80 -2.10
CA THR A 153 -29.65 17.98 -1.88
C THR A 153 -28.31 17.60 -1.26
N PHE A 154 -27.21 18.18 -1.75
CA PHE A 154 -25.88 17.98 -1.20
C PHE A 154 -25.61 18.96 -0.05
N TYR A 155 -25.06 18.41 1.04
CA TYR A 155 -24.69 19.15 2.23
C TYR A 155 -23.29 18.78 2.70
N ILE A 156 -22.69 19.71 3.45
CA ILE A 156 -21.51 19.47 4.28
C ILE A 156 -21.72 20.12 5.63
N ASN A 157 -21.25 19.49 6.70
CA ASN A 157 -21.35 20.04 8.05
C ASN A 157 -20.21 21.01 8.35
N LYS A 158 -20.42 21.90 9.33
CA LYS A 158 -19.36 22.71 9.91
C LYS A 158 -18.39 21.79 10.63
N THR A 159 -17.14 21.77 10.17
CA THR A 159 -16.15 20.78 10.55
C THR A 159 -14.76 21.40 10.58
N GLU A 160 -13.98 21.05 11.60
CA GLU A 160 -12.55 21.34 11.71
C GLU A 160 -11.82 20.00 11.82
N ILE A 161 -10.83 19.76 10.96
CA ILE A 161 -10.01 18.56 10.97
C ILE A 161 -8.54 18.98 10.93
N GLU A 162 -7.74 18.36 11.79
CA GLU A 162 -6.29 18.34 11.70
C GLU A 162 -5.87 16.87 11.67
N ASP A 163 -5.15 16.48 10.62
CA ASP A 163 -4.91 15.07 10.36
C ASP A 163 -3.53 14.81 9.74
N PHE A 164 -3.00 13.64 10.07
CA PHE A 164 -1.70 13.16 9.64
C PHE A 164 -1.61 11.65 9.88
N PRO A 165 -0.81 10.91 9.08
CA PRO A 165 -0.66 9.48 9.28
C PRO A 165 0.14 9.18 10.56
N ARG A 166 -0.25 8.11 11.26
CA ARG A 166 0.52 7.55 12.37
C ARG A 166 1.84 6.93 11.91
N PHE A 167 1.84 6.28 10.75
CA PHE A 167 3.02 5.64 10.17
C PHE A 167 3.26 6.11 8.72
N PRO A 168 4.51 6.41 8.33
CA PRO A 168 4.83 6.89 6.99
C PRO A 168 4.76 5.80 5.90
N HIS A 169 4.95 4.52 6.22
CA HIS A 169 4.85 3.43 5.24
C HIS A 169 3.56 2.64 5.42
N ARG A 170 2.63 2.79 4.47
CA ARG A 170 1.31 2.14 4.50
C ARG A 170 1.11 1.43 3.19
N GLY A 171 1.44 0.14 3.18
CA GLY A 171 1.55 -0.66 1.96
C GLY A 171 0.40 -1.61 1.70
N LEU A 172 0.25 -1.95 0.43
CA LEU A 172 -0.56 -3.05 -0.07
C LEU A 172 0.30 -3.84 -1.06
N LEU A 173 0.51 -5.12 -0.78
CA LEU A 173 1.20 -6.06 -1.67
C LEU A 173 0.21 -6.73 -2.61
N LEU A 174 0.50 -6.69 -3.93
CA LEU A 174 -0.14 -7.54 -4.93
C LEU A 174 0.90 -8.47 -5.57
N ASP A 175 0.59 -9.76 -5.55
CA ASP A 175 1.30 -10.80 -6.29
C ASP A 175 0.70 -10.91 -7.70
N THR A 176 1.55 -10.62 -8.69
CA THR A 176 1.19 -10.69 -10.12
C THR A 176 1.89 -11.82 -10.87
N SER A 177 2.57 -12.70 -10.13
CA SER A 177 3.28 -13.84 -10.67
C SER A 177 2.45 -15.11 -10.58
N ARG A 178 1.88 -15.42 -9.42
CA ARG A 178 1.08 -16.64 -9.22
C ARG A 178 -0.14 -16.63 -10.14
N HIS A 179 -0.78 -15.49 -10.31
CA HIS A 179 -1.69 -15.21 -11.42
C HIS A 179 -1.39 -13.82 -11.99
N TYR A 180 -1.53 -13.67 -13.30
CA TYR A 180 -1.44 -12.37 -13.95
C TYR A 180 -2.66 -11.51 -13.57
N LEU A 181 -2.42 -10.21 -13.35
CA LEU A 181 -3.48 -9.22 -13.17
C LEU A 181 -3.48 -8.28 -14.37
N PRO A 182 -4.63 -8.07 -15.05
CA PRO A 182 -4.72 -7.04 -16.08
C PRO A 182 -4.35 -5.66 -15.52
N LEU A 183 -3.74 -4.81 -16.35
CA LEU A 183 -3.36 -3.44 -15.99
C LEU A 183 -4.52 -2.69 -15.31
N ALA A 184 -5.73 -2.79 -15.88
CA ALA A 184 -6.93 -2.15 -15.31
C ALA A 184 -7.18 -2.55 -13.84
N SER A 185 -7.00 -3.82 -13.47
CA SER A 185 -7.18 -4.28 -12.09
C SER A 185 -6.16 -3.67 -11.13
N ILE A 186 -4.93 -3.41 -11.60
CA ILE A 186 -3.89 -2.73 -10.81
C ILE A 186 -4.27 -1.25 -10.64
N LEU A 187 -4.68 -0.57 -11.72
CA LEU A 187 -5.10 0.83 -11.67
C LEU A 187 -6.32 1.04 -10.75
N ASP A 188 -7.33 0.16 -10.86
CA ASP A 188 -8.49 0.16 -9.97
C ASP A 188 -8.07 -0.05 -8.51
N THR A 189 -7.08 -0.91 -8.25
CA THR A 189 -6.56 -1.10 -6.89
C THR A 189 -5.89 0.17 -6.36
N LEU A 190 -5.13 0.89 -7.19
CA LEU A 190 -4.50 2.17 -6.83
C LEU A 190 -5.54 3.26 -6.51
N ASP A 191 -6.69 3.28 -7.20
CA ASP A 191 -7.80 4.16 -6.84
C ASP A 191 -8.30 3.87 -5.43
N VAL A 192 -8.57 2.60 -5.11
CA VAL A 192 -9.09 2.23 -3.79
C VAL A 192 -8.05 2.40 -2.68
N MET A 193 -6.77 2.19 -2.99
CA MET A 193 -5.67 2.54 -2.09
C MET A 193 -5.70 4.04 -1.73
N ALA A 194 -5.91 4.92 -2.72
CA ALA A 194 -6.03 6.35 -2.48
C ALA A 194 -7.22 6.70 -1.59
N TYR A 195 -8.38 6.06 -1.82
CA TYR A 195 -9.58 6.25 -0.97
C TYR A 195 -9.33 5.83 0.48
N ASN A 196 -8.49 4.82 0.70
CA ASN A 196 -8.10 4.33 2.02
C ASN A 196 -6.83 5.00 2.59
N LYS A 197 -6.23 5.96 1.88
CA LYS A 197 -4.98 6.64 2.27
C LYS A 197 -3.76 5.71 2.45
N PHE A 198 -3.74 4.58 1.75
CA PHE A 198 -2.49 3.83 1.51
C PHE A 198 -1.55 4.66 0.63
N ASN A 199 -0.24 4.48 0.77
CA ASN A 199 0.77 5.25 0.04
C ASN A 199 1.92 4.42 -0.52
N VAL A 200 1.91 3.09 -0.36
CA VAL A 200 2.89 2.20 -0.98
C VAL A 200 2.15 1.07 -1.70
N PHE A 201 2.39 0.94 -3.00
CA PHE A 201 2.04 -0.22 -3.78
C PHE A 201 3.27 -1.12 -3.83
N HIS A 202 3.24 -2.21 -3.07
CA HIS A 202 4.27 -3.23 -3.11
C HIS A 202 3.91 -4.21 -4.24
N TRP A 203 4.62 -4.10 -5.34
CA TRP A 203 4.36 -4.90 -6.51
C TRP A 203 5.29 -6.10 -6.52
N HIS A 204 4.76 -7.28 -6.18
CA HIS A 204 5.45 -8.54 -6.33
C HIS A 204 5.27 -9.03 -7.78
N LEU A 205 6.24 -8.67 -8.64
CA LEU A 205 6.11 -8.79 -10.10
C LEU A 205 6.31 -10.21 -10.61
N VAL A 206 7.24 -10.96 -10.01
CA VAL A 206 7.74 -12.24 -10.53
C VAL A 206 7.97 -13.20 -9.38
N ASP A 207 7.82 -14.49 -9.63
CA ASP A 207 7.98 -15.58 -8.65
C ASP A 207 8.22 -16.89 -9.43
N ASP A 208 8.15 -18.07 -8.80
CA ASP A 208 8.30 -19.38 -9.42
C ASP A 208 7.37 -19.61 -10.61
N SER A 209 6.10 -19.18 -10.50
CA SER A 209 5.06 -19.54 -11.46
C SER A 209 5.13 -18.76 -12.77
N SER A 210 5.48 -17.47 -12.73
CA SER A 210 5.61 -16.68 -13.96
C SER A 210 6.56 -15.47 -13.85
N PHE A 211 7.03 -15.02 -15.02
CA PHE A 211 7.83 -13.81 -15.20
C PHE A 211 7.12 -12.85 -16.18
N PRO A 212 6.11 -12.06 -15.73
CA PRO A 212 5.35 -11.17 -16.61
C PRO A 212 6.06 -9.85 -16.92
N TYR A 213 7.02 -9.41 -16.10
CA TYR A 213 7.75 -8.15 -16.32
C TYR A 213 8.57 -8.20 -17.63
N GLU A 214 8.40 -7.23 -18.53
CA GLU A 214 9.18 -7.11 -19.77
C GLU A 214 10.52 -6.39 -19.54
N SER A 215 11.59 -7.16 -19.37
CA SER A 215 12.95 -6.61 -19.30
C SER A 215 13.50 -6.28 -20.69
N PHE A 216 14.00 -5.05 -20.88
CA PHE A 216 14.65 -4.66 -22.12
C PHE A 216 16.11 -5.15 -22.22
N THR A 217 16.78 -5.39 -21.09
CA THR A 217 18.13 -5.99 -21.08
C THR A 217 18.08 -7.51 -21.27
N PHE A 218 17.06 -8.18 -20.74
CA PHE A 218 16.89 -9.64 -20.86
C PHE A 218 15.48 -10.04 -21.37
N PRO A 219 15.16 -9.79 -22.66
CA PRO A 219 13.82 -10.06 -23.21
C PRO A 219 13.40 -11.55 -23.15
N ASN A 220 14.35 -12.47 -22.97
CA ASN A 220 14.07 -13.89 -22.89
C ASN A 220 13.42 -14.30 -21.55
N LEU A 221 13.57 -13.51 -20.49
CA LEU A 221 12.92 -13.76 -19.20
C LEU A 221 11.40 -13.80 -19.39
N THR A 222 10.83 -12.75 -19.95
CA THR A 222 9.39 -12.65 -20.20
C THR A 222 8.92 -13.61 -21.29
N LYS A 223 9.66 -13.71 -22.41
CA LYS A 223 9.28 -14.57 -23.56
C LYS A 223 9.17 -16.05 -23.21
N LYS A 224 9.89 -16.50 -22.18
CA LYS A 224 9.95 -17.92 -21.79
C LYS A 224 9.46 -18.20 -20.37
N GLY A 225 9.32 -17.17 -19.54
CA GLY A 225 8.89 -17.27 -18.15
C GLY A 225 7.47 -16.75 -17.90
N SER A 226 6.89 -15.91 -18.77
CA SER A 226 5.48 -15.50 -18.64
C SER A 226 4.52 -16.64 -18.96
N TYR A 227 3.30 -16.59 -18.41
CA TYR A 227 2.23 -17.53 -18.78
C TYR A 227 1.89 -17.49 -20.27
N ASN A 228 1.92 -16.28 -20.85
CA ASN A 228 1.74 -16.08 -22.28
C ASN A 228 2.55 -14.85 -22.74
N PRO A 229 3.47 -15.00 -23.71
CA PRO A 229 4.41 -13.96 -24.11
C PRO A 229 3.78 -12.78 -24.87
N ALA A 230 2.47 -12.81 -25.11
CA ALA A 230 1.75 -11.72 -25.79
C ALA A 230 0.64 -11.11 -24.92
N THR A 231 0.00 -11.88 -24.05
CA THR A 231 -1.20 -11.40 -23.31
C THR A 231 -1.01 -11.28 -21.81
N HIS A 232 0.01 -11.92 -21.23
CA HIS A 232 0.26 -11.94 -19.78
C HIS A 232 1.64 -11.35 -19.48
N ILE A 233 1.83 -10.12 -19.96
CA ILE A 233 3.07 -9.37 -19.83
C ILE A 233 2.76 -7.96 -19.31
N TYR A 234 3.72 -7.36 -18.61
CA TYR A 234 3.75 -5.94 -18.32
C TYR A 234 4.86 -5.30 -19.14
N THR A 235 4.45 -4.60 -20.19
CA THR A 235 5.37 -3.87 -21.06
C THR A 235 5.99 -2.69 -20.32
N ALA A 236 7.06 -2.12 -20.88
CA ALA A 236 7.64 -0.89 -20.35
C ALA A 236 6.61 0.27 -20.26
N GLN A 237 5.62 0.29 -21.15
CA GLN A 237 4.55 1.29 -21.12
C GLN A 237 3.56 1.03 -19.99
N ASP A 238 3.18 -0.23 -19.74
CA ASP A 238 2.29 -0.59 -18.63
C ASP A 238 2.92 -0.22 -17.29
N VAL A 239 4.21 -0.55 -17.10
CA VAL A 239 4.95 -0.22 -15.87
C VAL A 239 5.03 1.30 -15.66
N LYS A 240 5.32 2.06 -16.72
CA LYS A 240 5.34 3.53 -16.66
C LYS A 240 3.97 4.10 -16.29
N GLU A 241 2.90 3.54 -16.85
CA GLU A 241 1.53 3.96 -16.57
C GLU A 241 1.16 3.69 -15.11
N VAL A 242 1.46 2.51 -14.56
CA VAL A 242 1.25 2.20 -13.14
C VAL A 242 2.00 3.19 -12.24
N ILE A 243 3.27 3.47 -12.54
CA ILE A 243 4.10 4.40 -11.77
C ILE A 243 3.50 5.81 -11.76
N GLU A 244 3.10 6.34 -12.92
CA GLU A 244 2.51 7.68 -13.00
C GLU A 244 1.11 7.73 -12.37
N TYR A 245 0.28 6.71 -12.59
CA TYR A 245 -1.06 6.63 -12.02
C TYR A 245 -1.04 6.59 -10.50
N ALA A 246 -0.06 5.86 -9.93
CA ALA A 246 0.24 5.84 -8.50
C ALA A 246 0.74 7.20 -8.00
N ARG A 247 1.68 7.84 -8.72
CA ARG A 247 2.22 9.16 -8.37
C ARG A 247 1.12 10.23 -8.27
N LEU A 248 0.19 10.27 -9.22
CA LEU A 248 -0.97 11.18 -9.22
C LEU A 248 -1.94 10.96 -8.04
N ARG A 249 -1.74 9.87 -7.28
CA ARG A 249 -2.49 9.51 -6.06
C ARG A 249 -1.62 9.54 -4.79
N GLY A 250 -0.37 10.00 -4.91
CA GLY A 250 0.60 10.01 -3.81
C GLY A 250 0.91 8.60 -3.33
N ILE A 251 1.01 7.63 -4.24
CA ILE A 251 1.36 6.25 -3.97
C ILE A 251 2.73 5.97 -4.58
N ARG A 252 3.65 5.44 -3.77
CA ARG A 252 4.96 4.93 -4.17
C ARG A 252 4.80 3.56 -4.80
N VAL A 253 5.58 3.24 -5.83
CA VAL A 253 5.64 1.88 -6.40
C VAL A 253 6.95 1.23 -5.94
N LEU A 254 6.84 0.31 -4.99
CA LEU A 254 7.93 -0.51 -4.48
C LEU A 254 7.93 -1.84 -5.24
N ALA A 255 8.87 -2.01 -6.17
CA ALA A 255 8.98 -3.23 -6.95
C ALA A 255 9.75 -4.30 -6.20
N GLU A 256 9.24 -5.54 -6.25
CA GLU A 256 9.91 -6.72 -5.74
C GLU A 256 10.32 -7.67 -6.87
N PHE A 257 11.58 -8.08 -6.81
CA PHE A 257 12.17 -9.13 -7.62
C PHE A 257 12.89 -10.10 -6.69
N ASP A 258 12.14 -11.07 -6.17
CA ASP A 258 12.62 -11.97 -5.12
C ASP A 258 13.74 -12.88 -5.63
N THR A 259 14.82 -12.97 -4.85
CA THR A 259 15.91 -13.93 -5.07
C THR A 259 16.59 -14.26 -3.72
N PRO A 260 17.22 -15.44 -3.55
CA PRO A 260 17.44 -16.50 -4.55
C PRO A 260 16.33 -17.54 -4.60
N GLY A 261 15.38 -17.55 -3.67
CA GLY A 261 14.15 -18.34 -3.72
C GLY A 261 13.24 -17.88 -4.85
N HIS A 262 12.06 -18.50 -5.00
CA HIS A 262 10.97 -18.02 -5.86
C HIS A 262 11.38 -17.57 -7.28
N THR A 263 12.28 -18.32 -7.92
CA THR A 263 12.94 -17.91 -9.19
C THR A 263 12.81 -18.93 -10.31
N LEU A 264 11.96 -19.96 -10.19
CA LEU A 264 11.81 -21.00 -11.22
C LEU A 264 11.47 -20.43 -12.60
N SER A 265 10.66 -19.38 -12.69
CA SER A 265 10.28 -18.71 -13.95
C SER A 265 11.45 -17.99 -14.66
N TRP A 266 12.53 -17.68 -13.94
CA TRP A 266 13.69 -16.96 -14.47
C TRP A 266 14.58 -17.88 -15.32
N GLY A 267 14.65 -19.17 -14.94
CA GLY A 267 15.57 -20.15 -15.50
C GLY A 267 15.48 -20.34 -17.03
N PRO A 268 14.28 -20.50 -17.62
CA PRO A 268 14.13 -20.64 -19.07
C PRO A 268 14.68 -19.46 -19.87
N GLY A 269 14.59 -18.25 -19.31
CA GLY A 269 15.07 -17.00 -19.91
C GLY A 269 16.58 -16.82 -19.83
N VAL A 270 17.20 -17.34 -18.76
CA VAL A 270 18.64 -17.20 -18.47
C VAL A 270 19.23 -18.57 -18.15
N PRO A 271 19.62 -19.37 -19.16
CA PRO A 271 20.17 -20.70 -18.95
C PRO A 271 21.41 -20.68 -18.03
N GLY A 272 21.42 -21.57 -17.04
CA GLY A 272 22.50 -21.67 -16.06
C GLY A 272 22.35 -20.75 -14.84
N LEU A 273 21.29 -19.93 -14.76
CA LEU A 273 21.00 -19.11 -13.58
C LEU A 273 20.58 -19.94 -12.37
N LEU A 274 19.69 -20.91 -12.56
CA LEU A 274 19.15 -21.75 -11.49
C LEU A 274 20.03 -22.97 -11.22
N THR A 275 20.00 -23.45 -9.98
CA THR A 275 20.76 -24.65 -9.59
C THR A 275 20.09 -25.92 -10.11
N PRO A 276 20.76 -26.75 -10.92
CA PRO A 276 20.26 -28.08 -11.24
C PRO A 276 20.30 -28.98 -10.00
N CYS A 277 19.19 -29.62 -9.66
CA CYS A 277 19.15 -30.55 -8.53
C CYS A 277 19.65 -31.94 -8.95
N TYR A 278 20.11 -32.73 -7.98
CA TYR A 278 20.66 -34.06 -8.20
C TYR A 278 19.92 -35.11 -7.35
N SER A 279 19.74 -36.29 -7.92
CA SER A 279 19.31 -37.50 -7.21
C SER A 279 20.45 -38.51 -7.27
N GLY A 280 21.21 -38.61 -6.17
CA GLY A 280 22.47 -39.35 -6.16
C GLY A 280 23.52 -38.67 -7.04
N SER A 281 24.01 -39.39 -8.05
CA SER A 281 25.07 -38.93 -8.96
C SER A 281 24.57 -38.34 -10.28
N HIS A 282 23.25 -38.27 -10.48
CA HIS A 282 22.64 -37.82 -11.72
C HIS A 282 21.74 -36.60 -11.49
N PRO A 283 21.67 -35.64 -12.45
CA PRO A 283 20.69 -34.56 -12.40
C PRO A 283 19.26 -35.11 -12.33
N SER A 284 18.42 -34.56 -11.46
CA SER A 284 17.02 -34.97 -11.29
C SER A 284 16.12 -34.48 -12.42
N GLY A 285 16.58 -33.52 -13.22
CA GLY A 285 15.77 -32.80 -14.21
C GLY A 285 14.97 -31.63 -13.61
N THR A 286 15.07 -31.39 -12.30
CA THR A 286 14.46 -30.25 -11.62
C THR A 286 15.50 -29.19 -11.29
N PHE A 287 15.02 -27.97 -11.06
CA PHE A 287 15.84 -26.82 -10.65
C PHE A 287 15.39 -26.34 -9.28
N GLY A 288 16.30 -25.71 -8.56
CA GLY A 288 16.02 -25.04 -7.29
C GLY A 288 16.42 -23.57 -7.34
N PRO A 289 16.80 -22.97 -6.21
CA PRO A 289 17.16 -21.56 -6.12
C PRO A 289 18.27 -21.15 -7.10
N VAL A 290 18.37 -19.83 -7.33
CA VAL A 290 19.49 -19.21 -8.07
C VAL A 290 20.82 -19.81 -7.61
N ASN A 291 21.72 -20.07 -8.56
CA ASN A 291 23.02 -20.67 -8.28
C ASN A 291 24.04 -19.60 -7.84
N PRO A 292 24.42 -19.54 -6.56
CA PRO A 292 25.31 -18.50 -6.04
C PRO A 292 26.81 -18.82 -6.24
N ALA A 293 27.15 -19.99 -6.78
CA ALA A 293 28.55 -20.39 -6.98
C ALA A 293 29.15 -19.86 -8.29
N LEU A 294 28.34 -19.28 -9.18
CA LEU A 294 28.75 -18.85 -10.52
C LEU A 294 28.87 -17.32 -10.61
N ASN A 295 29.97 -16.83 -11.20
CA ASN A 295 30.14 -15.39 -11.44
C ASN A 295 29.09 -14.82 -12.40
N ASN A 296 28.67 -15.61 -13.41
CA ASN A 296 27.65 -15.21 -14.38
C ASN A 296 26.31 -14.85 -13.72
N THR A 297 25.99 -15.46 -12.57
CA THR A 297 24.83 -15.09 -11.76
C THR A 297 24.89 -13.62 -11.35
N TYR A 298 26.04 -13.17 -10.84
CA TYR A 298 26.20 -11.80 -10.35
C TYR A 298 26.36 -10.78 -11.49
N GLU A 299 26.94 -11.18 -12.63
CA GLU A 299 26.95 -10.35 -13.85
C GLU A 299 25.52 -10.11 -14.37
N PHE A 300 24.70 -11.16 -14.37
CA PHE A 300 23.27 -11.07 -14.67
C PHE A 300 22.54 -10.16 -13.67
N MET A 301 22.65 -10.43 -12.36
CA MET A 301 21.97 -9.62 -11.33
C MET A 301 22.40 -8.15 -11.39
N SER A 302 23.69 -7.87 -11.58
CA SER A 302 24.19 -6.51 -11.74
C SER A 302 23.54 -5.79 -12.93
N THR A 303 23.46 -6.43 -14.08
CA THR A 303 22.84 -5.83 -15.27
C THR A 303 21.32 -5.67 -15.11
N PHE A 304 20.66 -6.68 -14.53
CA PHE A 304 19.21 -6.67 -14.34
C PHE A 304 18.78 -5.58 -13.36
N PHE A 305 19.41 -5.51 -12.18
CA PHE A 305 19.07 -4.49 -11.18
C PHE A 305 19.50 -3.08 -11.58
N LEU A 306 20.44 -2.91 -12.52
CA LEU A 306 20.72 -1.61 -13.14
C LEU A 306 19.50 -1.13 -13.94
N GLU A 307 18.88 -2.01 -14.72
CA GLU A 307 17.61 -1.72 -15.40
C GLU A 307 16.50 -1.41 -14.38
N ILE A 308 16.29 -2.26 -13.37
CA ILE A 308 15.25 -2.05 -12.36
C ILE A 308 15.42 -0.69 -11.65
N SER A 309 16.65 -0.33 -11.28
CA SER A 309 16.94 0.95 -10.63
C SER A 309 16.63 2.17 -11.50
N SER A 310 16.66 2.00 -12.82
CA SER A 310 16.35 3.04 -13.80
C SER A 310 14.85 3.13 -14.12
N VAL A 311 14.15 1.99 -14.11
CA VAL A 311 12.71 1.91 -14.40
C VAL A 311 11.87 2.38 -13.23
N PHE A 312 12.20 1.94 -12.01
CA PHE A 312 11.42 2.25 -10.81
C PHE A 312 12.03 3.43 -10.04
N PRO A 313 11.33 4.57 -9.94
CA PRO A 313 11.90 5.79 -9.35
C PRO A 313 11.98 5.76 -7.82
N ASP A 314 11.22 4.89 -7.14
CA ASP A 314 11.25 4.80 -5.67
C ASP A 314 12.68 4.54 -5.17
N PHE A 315 13.05 5.17 -4.06
CA PHE A 315 14.39 4.98 -3.50
C PHE A 315 14.64 3.55 -3.04
N TYR A 316 13.59 2.84 -2.59
CA TYR A 316 13.70 1.46 -2.15
C TYR A 316 13.32 0.49 -3.26
N LEU A 317 14.00 -0.65 -3.28
CA LEU A 317 13.57 -1.87 -3.98
C LEU A 317 13.38 -2.99 -2.96
N HIS A 318 12.38 -3.84 -3.16
CA HIS A 318 12.26 -5.06 -2.35
C HIS A 318 13.09 -6.16 -3.01
N LEU A 319 14.04 -6.73 -2.29
CA LEU A 319 14.96 -7.75 -2.81
C LEU A 319 14.55 -9.17 -2.41
N GLY A 320 13.44 -9.28 -1.69
CA GLY A 320 12.88 -10.57 -1.28
C GLY A 320 13.76 -11.26 -0.24
N GLY A 321 14.11 -12.51 -0.53
CA GLY A 321 15.04 -13.31 0.25
C GLY A 321 14.37 -14.20 1.29
N ASP A 322 13.11 -14.57 1.09
CA ASP A 322 12.35 -15.49 1.93
C ASP A 322 12.49 -16.97 1.47
N GLU A 323 12.07 -17.88 2.35
CA GLU A 323 11.78 -19.30 2.09
C GLU A 323 12.79 -20.10 1.24
N VAL A 324 14.08 -19.76 1.28
CA VAL A 324 15.09 -20.47 0.46
C VAL A 324 15.25 -21.93 0.92
N ASP A 325 14.82 -22.88 0.08
CA ASP A 325 15.07 -24.31 0.30
C ASP A 325 16.47 -24.73 -0.16
N PHE A 326 17.30 -25.13 0.79
CA PHE A 326 18.68 -25.56 0.54
C PHE A 326 18.81 -26.99 -0.01
N THR A 327 17.72 -27.75 -0.13
CA THR A 327 17.76 -29.16 -0.56
C THR A 327 18.43 -29.32 -1.92
N CYS A 328 18.09 -28.47 -2.89
CA CYS A 328 18.68 -28.52 -4.22
C CYS A 328 20.17 -28.16 -4.21
N TRP A 329 20.55 -27.09 -3.49
CA TRP A 329 21.95 -26.72 -3.28
C TRP A 329 22.76 -27.84 -2.64
N LYS A 330 22.20 -28.50 -1.63
CA LYS A 330 22.83 -29.62 -0.94
C LYS A 330 23.06 -30.81 -1.85
N SER A 331 22.14 -31.07 -2.79
CA SER A 331 22.28 -32.16 -3.75
C SER A 331 23.37 -31.91 -4.80
N ASN A 332 23.66 -30.65 -5.12
CA ASN A 332 24.48 -30.30 -6.28
C ASN A 332 26.00 -30.38 -5.98
N PRO A 333 26.78 -31.19 -6.75
CA PRO A 333 28.21 -31.39 -6.49
C PRO A 333 29.08 -30.14 -6.72
N ASP A 334 28.69 -29.25 -7.64
CA ASP A 334 29.43 -28.01 -7.91
C ASP A 334 29.25 -27.01 -6.76
N ILE A 335 28.03 -26.92 -6.21
CA ILE A 335 27.76 -26.13 -5.00
C ILE A 335 28.55 -26.70 -3.82
N GLN A 336 28.57 -28.02 -3.63
CA GLN A 336 29.36 -28.66 -2.56
C GLN A 336 30.86 -28.35 -2.70
N ALA A 337 31.40 -28.36 -3.92
CA ALA A 337 32.78 -27.96 -4.18
C ALA A 337 33.02 -26.48 -3.84
N PHE A 338 32.07 -25.59 -4.15
CA PHE A 338 32.13 -24.18 -3.80
C PHE A 338 32.06 -23.95 -2.28
N MET A 339 31.17 -24.65 -1.58
CA MET A 339 31.05 -24.64 -0.12
C MET A 339 32.37 -24.99 0.56
N LYS A 340 33.05 -26.04 0.06
CA LYS A 340 34.39 -26.43 0.52
C LYS A 340 35.44 -25.35 0.23
N LYS A 341 35.43 -24.77 -0.96
CA LYS A 341 36.37 -23.70 -1.37
C LYS A 341 36.24 -22.45 -0.50
N LYS A 342 35.01 -22.05 -0.16
CA LYS A 342 34.73 -20.88 0.68
C LYS A 342 34.84 -21.16 2.18
N GLY A 343 34.98 -22.43 2.57
CA GLY A 343 35.04 -22.81 3.99
C GLY A 343 33.70 -22.68 4.71
N PHE A 344 32.57 -22.81 3.99
CA PHE A 344 31.24 -22.73 4.58
C PHE A 344 30.81 -24.04 5.27
N GLY A 345 31.47 -25.16 4.96
CA GLY A 345 31.14 -26.47 5.52
C GLY A 345 29.79 -26.96 4.99
N GLU A 346 28.91 -27.43 5.89
CA GLU A 346 27.54 -27.88 5.58
C GLU A 346 26.48 -26.81 5.89
N ASP A 347 26.90 -25.58 6.17
CA ASP A 347 26.02 -24.48 6.59
C ASP A 347 25.57 -23.63 5.40
N PHE A 348 24.49 -24.05 4.74
CA PHE A 348 23.93 -23.39 3.55
C PHE A 348 23.39 -21.98 3.82
N LYS A 349 23.13 -21.61 5.08
CA LYS A 349 22.77 -20.22 5.43
C LYS A 349 23.90 -19.26 5.15
N LYS A 350 25.17 -19.70 5.25
CA LYS A 350 26.33 -18.90 4.85
C LYS A 350 26.41 -18.70 3.34
N LEU A 351 25.93 -19.68 2.56
CA LEU A 351 25.88 -19.58 1.10
C LEU A 351 24.81 -18.59 0.66
N GLU A 352 23.61 -18.68 1.23
CA GLU A 352 22.55 -17.68 1.09
C GLU A 352 23.05 -16.30 1.51
N SER A 353 23.68 -16.19 2.68
CA SER A 353 24.27 -14.93 3.15
C SER A 353 25.28 -14.34 2.17
N PHE A 354 26.11 -15.18 1.55
CA PHE A 354 27.08 -14.76 0.53
C PHE A 354 26.38 -14.22 -0.72
N TYR A 355 25.31 -14.88 -1.17
CA TYR A 355 24.50 -14.43 -2.27
C TYR A 355 23.85 -13.07 -1.98
N ILE A 356 23.11 -12.98 -0.88
CA ILE A 356 22.34 -11.78 -0.54
C ILE A 356 23.29 -10.60 -0.32
N GLN A 357 24.39 -10.76 0.43
CA GLN A 357 25.38 -9.68 0.60
C GLN A 357 25.91 -9.13 -0.73
N THR A 358 26.24 -10.01 -1.67
CA THR A 358 26.73 -9.59 -2.98
C THR A 358 25.65 -8.83 -3.76
N LEU A 359 24.38 -9.25 -3.66
CA LEU A 359 23.26 -8.55 -4.28
C LEU A 359 23.00 -7.18 -3.63
N LEU A 360 23.06 -7.09 -2.30
CA LEU A 360 22.91 -5.82 -1.58
C LEU A 360 24.00 -4.82 -2.01
N ASP A 361 25.25 -5.27 -2.14
CA ASP A 361 26.36 -4.43 -2.60
C ASP A 361 26.13 -3.89 -4.03
N ILE A 362 25.58 -4.72 -4.92
CA ILE A 362 25.20 -4.32 -6.28
C ILE A 362 24.14 -3.22 -6.24
N VAL A 363 23.06 -3.42 -5.49
CA VAL A 363 21.93 -2.47 -5.45
C VAL A 363 22.32 -1.16 -4.78
N SER A 364 23.14 -1.21 -3.72
CA SER A 364 23.70 -0.01 -3.10
C SER A 364 24.60 0.79 -4.03
N ALA A 365 25.36 0.14 -4.91
CA ALA A 365 26.19 0.83 -5.90
C ALA A 365 25.35 1.66 -6.90
N TYR A 366 24.05 1.36 -7.05
CA TYR A 366 23.11 2.13 -7.87
C TYR A 366 22.37 3.23 -7.09
N GLY A 367 22.72 3.46 -5.82
CA GLY A 367 22.14 4.51 -4.99
C GLY A 367 20.69 4.23 -4.57
N LYS A 368 20.31 2.96 -4.48
CA LYS A 368 19.00 2.52 -3.97
C LYS A 368 19.13 1.95 -2.56
N GLY A 369 18.14 2.23 -1.73
CA GLY A 369 17.91 1.48 -0.49
C GLY A 369 17.17 0.18 -0.79
N TYR A 370 17.07 -0.70 0.22
CA TYR A 370 16.40 -1.97 0.03
C TYR A 370 15.59 -2.43 1.24
N VAL A 371 14.53 -3.16 0.92
CA VAL A 371 13.66 -3.89 1.85
C VAL A 371 13.89 -5.39 1.63
N VAL A 372 13.91 -6.17 2.70
CA VAL A 372 14.08 -7.63 2.66
C VAL A 372 13.09 -8.31 3.60
N TRP A 373 12.73 -9.55 3.28
CA TRP A 373 11.97 -10.40 4.20
C TRP A 373 12.82 -10.80 5.43
N GLN A 374 12.13 -11.20 6.51
CA GLN A 374 12.76 -11.44 7.81
C GLN A 374 13.85 -12.52 7.80
N GLU A 375 13.81 -13.48 6.88
CA GLU A 375 14.78 -14.58 6.78
C GLU A 375 16.21 -14.07 6.67
N VAL A 376 16.42 -12.96 5.96
CA VAL A 376 17.73 -12.31 5.82
C VAL A 376 18.29 -11.90 7.18
N PHE A 377 17.43 -11.38 8.06
CA PHE A 377 17.79 -11.02 9.43
C PHE A 377 17.92 -12.26 10.34
N ASP A 378 17.01 -13.22 10.21
CA ASP A 378 16.96 -14.45 11.00
C ASP A 378 18.21 -15.30 10.79
N ASN A 379 18.65 -15.42 9.54
CA ASN A 379 19.84 -16.15 9.13
C ASN A 379 21.15 -15.37 9.35
N LYS A 380 21.08 -14.18 9.96
CA LYS A 380 22.22 -13.34 10.36
C LYS A 380 23.08 -12.91 9.17
N VAL A 381 22.44 -12.65 8.02
CA VAL A 381 23.07 -12.01 6.88
C VAL A 381 23.53 -10.62 7.33
N LYS A 382 24.76 -10.24 6.97
CA LYS A 382 25.24 -8.89 7.22
C LYS A 382 24.57 -7.95 6.23
N VAL A 383 23.74 -7.04 6.73
CA VAL A 383 23.07 -6.02 5.93
C VAL A 383 23.47 -4.64 6.42
N GLN A 384 23.36 -3.62 5.57
CA GLN A 384 23.67 -2.25 5.95
C GLN A 384 22.68 -1.70 7.01
N PRO A 385 23.10 -0.76 7.87
CA PRO A 385 22.24 -0.27 8.96
C PRO A 385 20.92 0.38 8.53
N ASP A 386 20.84 0.89 7.30
CA ASP A 386 19.66 1.55 6.73
C ASP A 386 18.66 0.59 6.07
N THR A 387 18.98 -0.72 6.04
CA THR A 387 18.09 -1.79 5.56
C THR A 387 16.76 -1.78 6.32
N VAL A 388 15.67 -1.99 5.59
CA VAL A 388 14.33 -2.21 6.17
C VAL A 388 14.02 -3.70 6.19
N ILE A 389 13.62 -4.23 7.34
CA ILE A 389 13.24 -5.64 7.50
C ILE A 389 11.71 -5.75 7.57
N GLN A 390 11.12 -6.59 6.72
CA GLN A 390 9.70 -6.87 6.71
C GLN A 390 9.37 -8.19 7.43
N VAL A 391 8.66 -8.08 8.56
CA VAL A 391 8.26 -9.19 9.41
C VAL A 391 6.92 -9.75 8.95
N TRP A 392 6.92 -10.99 8.48
CA TRP A 392 5.80 -11.61 7.79
C TRP A 392 5.34 -12.94 8.40
N ARG A 393 6.19 -13.63 9.17
CA ARG A 393 5.86 -14.92 9.78
C ARG A 393 5.20 -14.69 11.13
N GLU A 394 4.05 -15.33 11.36
CA GLU A 394 3.26 -15.08 12.57
C GLU A 394 3.88 -15.67 13.84
N GLU A 395 4.33 -16.93 13.83
CA GLU A 395 4.69 -17.68 15.05
C GLU A 395 6.08 -18.35 15.03
N MET A 396 6.62 -18.64 13.85
CA MET A 396 7.90 -19.34 13.69
C MET A 396 8.90 -18.44 12.96
N PRO A 397 10.20 -18.39 13.36
CA PRO A 397 10.81 -19.13 14.47
C PRO A 397 10.42 -18.59 15.86
N VAL A 398 9.91 -17.36 15.92
CA VAL A 398 9.30 -16.73 17.09
C VAL A 398 8.07 -15.95 16.65
N ARG A 399 7.21 -15.57 17.60
CA ARG A 399 6.04 -14.74 17.31
C ARG A 399 6.44 -13.40 16.70
N TYR A 400 5.68 -12.91 15.72
CA TYR A 400 5.97 -11.66 15.00
C TYR A 400 6.23 -10.46 15.92
N THR A 401 5.55 -10.35 17.07
CA THR A 401 5.79 -9.26 18.05
C THR A 401 7.20 -9.33 18.64
N LYS A 402 7.72 -10.54 18.87
CA LYS A 402 9.09 -10.74 19.35
C LYS A 402 10.09 -10.49 18.23
N GLU A 403 9.76 -10.85 17.00
CA GLU A 403 10.62 -10.55 15.84
C GLU A 403 10.74 -9.03 15.63
N MET A 404 9.64 -8.28 15.72
CA MET A 404 9.64 -6.81 15.70
C MET A 404 10.54 -6.22 16.78
N GLU A 405 10.54 -6.77 18.00
CA GLU A 405 11.47 -6.38 19.06
C GLU A 405 12.93 -6.66 18.68
N LEU A 406 13.24 -7.86 18.14
CA LEU A 406 14.61 -8.25 17.78
C LEU A 406 15.18 -7.39 16.66
N VAL A 407 14.41 -7.17 15.60
CA VAL A 407 14.79 -6.32 14.45
C VAL A 407 15.10 -4.90 14.92
N THR A 408 14.19 -4.31 15.69
CA THR A 408 14.35 -2.92 16.15
C THR A 408 15.43 -2.78 17.22
N SER A 409 15.64 -3.80 18.08
CA SER A 409 16.75 -3.83 19.04
C SER A 409 18.11 -3.88 18.35
N ALA A 410 18.17 -4.47 17.15
CA ALA A 410 19.36 -4.48 16.32
C ALA A 410 19.60 -3.17 15.55
N GLY A 411 18.68 -2.19 15.68
CA GLY A 411 18.81 -0.86 15.08
C GLY A 411 18.25 -0.73 13.66
N PHE A 412 17.56 -1.76 13.15
CA PHE A 412 16.97 -1.73 11.82
C PHE A 412 15.56 -1.15 11.82
N ARG A 413 15.18 -0.50 10.72
CA ARG A 413 13.79 -0.13 10.47
C ARG A 413 12.97 -1.39 10.22
N ALA A 414 11.75 -1.41 10.76
CA ALA A 414 10.87 -2.56 10.70
C ALA A 414 9.54 -2.23 10.00
N LEU A 415 9.08 -3.17 9.17
CA LEU A 415 7.75 -3.20 8.58
C LEU A 415 7.00 -4.44 9.09
N LEU A 416 5.72 -4.27 9.42
CA LEU A 416 4.86 -5.36 9.86
C LEU A 416 3.90 -5.77 8.73
N SER A 417 3.88 -7.04 8.36
CA SER A 417 2.81 -7.61 7.52
C SER A 417 2.22 -8.91 8.05
N ALA A 418 2.89 -9.58 8.99
CA ALA A 418 2.51 -10.91 9.46
C ALA A 418 1.02 -11.13 9.75
N PRO A 419 0.33 -10.30 10.57
CA PRO A 419 -1.08 -10.52 10.89
C PRO A 419 -2.06 -10.01 9.81
N TRP A 420 -1.55 -9.56 8.65
CA TRP A 420 -2.31 -8.88 7.59
C TRP A 420 -2.19 -9.61 6.24
N TYR A 421 -2.06 -10.93 6.29
CA TYR A 421 -2.14 -11.82 5.13
C TYR A 421 -3.60 -11.98 4.68
N LEU A 422 -4.04 -11.13 3.77
CA LEU A 422 -5.42 -11.09 3.30
C LEU A 422 -5.74 -12.25 2.35
N ASN A 423 -4.75 -12.87 1.73
CA ASN A 423 -4.93 -14.11 0.99
C ASN A 423 -5.50 -15.24 1.88
N HIS A 424 -5.19 -15.24 3.18
CA HIS A 424 -5.78 -16.15 4.16
C HIS A 424 -7.22 -15.73 4.52
N ILE A 425 -8.20 -16.32 3.86
CA ILE A 425 -9.62 -16.07 4.14
C ILE A 425 -10.14 -16.96 5.26
N THR A 426 -11.01 -16.42 6.11
CA THR A 426 -11.74 -17.18 7.13
C THR A 426 -13.22 -16.82 7.11
N TYR A 427 -14.08 -17.72 7.59
CA TYR A 427 -15.51 -17.42 7.70
C TYR A 427 -15.77 -16.39 8.81
N GLY A 428 -16.54 -15.34 8.49
CA GLY A 428 -16.95 -14.30 9.44
C GLY A 428 -16.19 -12.98 9.25
N PRO A 429 -16.35 -12.03 10.19
CA PRO A 429 -15.80 -10.68 10.07
C PRO A 429 -14.32 -10.62 10.49
N ASP A 430 -13.45 -11.29 9.73
CA ASP A 430 -12.00 -11.34 9.93
C ASP A 430 -11.32 -9.96 9.97
N TRP A 431 -11.90 -8.96 9.31
CA TRP A 431 -11.49 -7.54 9.36
C TRP A 431 -11.35 -7.01 10.80
N LYS A 432 -12.09 -7.56 11.77
CA LYS A 432 -11.97 -7.18 13.18
C LYS A 432 -10.62 -7.58 13.78
N ASN A 433 -10.13 -8.78 13.44
CA ASN A 433 -8.83 -9.25 13.92
C ASN A 433 -7.71 -8.39 13.32
N ILE A 434 -7.82 -8.13 12.01
CA ILE A 434 -6.92 -7.24 11.26
C ILE A 434 -6.86 -5.84 11.90
N TYR A 435 -8.03 -5.27 12.21
CA TYR A 435 -8.17 -3.93 12.81
C TYR A 435 -7.57 -3.82 14.22
N MET A 436 -7.64 -4.90 15.00
CA MET A 436 -7.21 -4.92 16.42
C MET A 436 -5.71 -5.11 16.61
N VAL A 437 -4.96 -5.40 15.55
CA VAL A 437 -3.49 -5.45 15.59
C VAL A 437 -2.94 -4.11 16.01
N GLU A 438 -2.07 -4.08 17.02
CA GLU A 438 -1.33 -2.88 17.43
C GLU A 438 0.16 -3.06 17.09
N PRO A 439 0.70 -2.37 16.07
CA PRO A 439 2.07 -2.60 15.58
C PRO A 439 3.17 -2.39 16.62
N LEU A 440 2.93 -1.56 17.64
CA LEU A 440 3.90 -1.26 18.70
C LEU A 440 3.66 -2.08 19.99
N ALA A 441 2.88 -3.15 19.92
CA ALA A 441 2.56 -4.06 21.03
C ALA A 441 3.68 -5.08 21.30
N PHE A 442 4.90 -4.59 21.49
CA PHE A 442 6.06 -5.35 21.94
C PHE A 442 6.86 -4.54 22.99
N GLU A 443 7.77 -5.18 23.72
CA GLU A 443 8.64 -4.49 24.68
C GLU A 443 9.76 -3.75 23.95
N GLY A 444 10.03 -2.50 24.34
CA GLY A 444 11.09 -1.72 23.70
C GLY A 444 11.04 -0.25 24.08
N SER A 445 12.17 0.45 23.94
CA SER A 445 12.25 1.88 24.24
C SER A 445 11.45 2.72 23.22
N PRO A 446 11.14 3.99 23.52
CA PRO A 446 10.51 4.89 22.55
C PRO A 446 11.30 5.01 21.24
N GLU A 447 12.64 5.09 21.33
CA GLU A 447 13.54 5.19 20.18
C GLU A 447 13.53 3.91 19.34
N GLN A 448 13.53 2.76 20.01
CA GLN A 448 13.40 1.46 19.33
C GLN A 448 12.06 1.36 18.59
N LYS A 449 10.96 1.76 19.22
CA LYS A 449 9.63 1.74 18.59
C LYS A 449 9.49 2.73 17.44
N ALA A 450 10.27 3.81 17.42
CA ALA A 450 10.31 4.75 16.30
C ALA A 450 10.94 4.17 15.02
N LEU A 451 11.67 3.05 15.12
CA LEU A 451 12.16 2.32 13.95
C LEU A 451 11.06 1.55 13.22
N VAL A 452 9.87 1.38 13.82
CA VAL A 452 8.71 0.81 13.14
C VAL A 452 8.10 1.88 12.25
N ILE A 453 8.36 1.77 10.95
CA ILE A 453 7.93 2.78 9.95
C ILE A 453 6.53 2.52 9.40
N GLY A 454 5.92 1.37 9.73
CA GLY A 454 4.55 1.04 9.38
C GLY A 454 4.38 -0.42 9.03
N GLY A 455 3.65 -0.70 7.95
CA GLY A 455 3.39 -2.07 7.53
C GLY A 455 2.51 -2.19 6.31
N GLU A 456 2.17 -3.43 5.96
CA GLU A 456 1.54 -3.75 4.69
C GLU A 456 0.46 -4.83 4.80
N ALA A 457 -0.64 -4.65 4.09
CA ALA A 457 -1.59 -5.73 3.82
C ALA A 457 -1.09 -6.57 2.64
N CYS A 458 -1.06 -7.89 2.77
CA CYS A 458 -0.53 -8.78 1.72
C CYS A 458 -1.62 -9.56 1.02
N MET A 459 -1.66 -9.48 -0.32
CA MET A 459 -2.56 -10.27 -1.16
C MET A 459 -1.74 -11.16 -2.12
N TRP A 460 -1.20 -12.25 -1.58
CA TRP A 460 -0.56 -13.30 -2.37
C TRP A 460 -1.56 -13.97 -3.33
N GLY A 461 -1.03 -14.42 -4.46
CA GLY A 461 -1.78 -14.68 -5.68
C GLY A 461 -2.15 -16.14 -5.91
N GLU A 462 -1.80 -17.09 -5.03
CA GLU A 462 -2.03 -18.53 -5.28
C GLU A 462 -3.52 -18.86 -5.54
N TYR A 463 -4.42 -18.07 -4.96
CA TYR A 463 -5.87 -18.24 -5.08
C TYR A 463 -6.59 -16.95 -5.49
N VAL A 464 -5.85 -15.98 -6.05
CA VAL A 464 -6.34 -14.64 -6.36
C VAL A 464 -5.92 -14.24 -7.76
N ASP A 465 -6.90 -13.88 -8.57
CA ASP A 465 -6.73 -13.25 -9.88
C ASP A 465 -7.79 -12.14 -10.06
N SER A 466 -7.93 -11.59 -11.26
CA SER A 466 -8.91 -10.52 -11.53
C SER A 466 -10.37 -10.87 -11.20
N THR A 467 -10.72 -12.17 -11.12
CA THR A 467 -12.10 -12.59 -10.87
C THR A 467 -12.56 -12.38 -9.43
N ASN A 468 -11.62 -12.35 -8.48
CA ASN A 468 -11.93 -12.29 -7.06
C ASN A 468 -11.08 -11.30 -6.25
N LEU A 469 -10.10 -10.64 -6.87
CA LEU A 469 -9.20 -9.69 -6.22
C LEU A 469 -9.97 -8.60 -5.45
N VAL A 470 -10.78 -7.81 -6.16
CA VAL A 470 -11.48 -6.65 -5.59
C VAL A 470 -12.37 -7.02 -4.39
N PRO A 471 -13.29 -8.00 -4.48
CA PRO A 471 -14.12 -8.36 -3.34
C PRO A 471 -13.32 -8.99 -2.21
N ARG A 472 -12.25 -9.74 -2.49
CA ARG A 472 -11.40 -10.30 -1.44
C ARG A 472 -10.61 -9.22 -0.70
N LEU A 473 -10.10 -8.21 -1.42
CA LEU A 473 -9.25 -7.17 -0.87
C LEU A 473 -10.06 -6.14 -0.07
N TRP A 474 -11.18 -5.69 -0.63
CA TRP A 474 -11.96 -4.59 -0.07
C TRP A 474 -13.30 -5.06 0.50
N PRO A 475 -13.69 -4.61 1.70
CA PRO A 475 -13.07 -3.53 2.50
C PRO A 475 -12.06 -4.03 3.56
N ARG A 476 -11.60 -5.30 3.52
CA ARG A 476 -10.72 -5.86 4.56
C ARG A 476 -9.40 -5.11 4.70
N ALA A 477 -8.76 -4.75 3.59
CA ALA A 477 -7.55 -3.92 3.60
C ALA A 477 -7.79 -2.52 4.19
N GLY A 478 -9.04 -2.03 4.17
CA GLY A 478 -9.42 -0.79 4.85
C GLY A 478 -9.16 -0.84 6.36
N ALA A 479 -9.30 -2.01 6.99
CA ALA A 479 -8.96 -2.21 8.41
C ALA A 479 -7.46 -1.97 8.70
N VAL A 480 -6.58 -2.41 7.79
CA VAL A 480 -5.14 -2.15 7.89
C VAL A 480 -4.84 -0.67 7.66
N ALA A 481 -5.46 -0.06 6.64
CA ALA A 481 -5.30 1.36 6.36
C ALA A 481 -5.62 2.24 7.58
N GLU A 482 -6.75 1.99 8.25
CA GLU A 482 -7.11 2.78 9.44
C GLU A 482 -6.15 2.54 10.61
N ARG A 483 -5.70 1.30 10.83
CA ARG A 483 -4.71 1.02 11.88
C ARG A 483 -3.38 1.74 11.62
N LEU A 484 -2.98 1.88 10.37
CA LEU A 484 -1.74 2.53 9.98
C LEU A 484 -1.84 4.06 9.87
N TRP A 485 -3.05 4.60 9.67
CA TRP A 485 -3.31 6.03 9.60
C TRP A 485 -3.68 6.62 10.97
N SER A 486 -4.71 6.09 11.62
CA SER A 486 -5.38 6.70 12.75
C SER A 486 -4.66 6.53 14.08
N ASN A 487 -5.10 7.28 15.08
CA ASN A 487 -4.55 7.24 16.43
C ASN A 487 -4.61 5.82 17.05
N LYS A 488 -3.57 5.45 17.80
CA LYS A 488 -3.49 4.19 18.57
C LYS A 488 -4.76 3.87 19.35
N MET A 489 -5.36 4.88 19.98
CA MET A 489 -6.50 4.73 20.89
C MET A 489 -7.82 4.40 20.18
N LEU A 490 -7.88 4.47 18.84
CA LEU A 490 -9.07 4.17 18.07
C LEU A 490 -9.26 2.65 17.89
N THR A 491 -9.87 2.01 18.89
CA THR A 491 -10.04 0.54 18.93
C THR A 491 -11.50 0.10 19.12
N ASN A 492 -12.45 1.03 19.14
CA ASN A 492 -13.87 0.69 19.31
C ASN A 492 -14.44 0.04 18.04
N LEU A 493 -14.68 -1.27 18.10
CA LEU A 493 -15.14 -2.07 16.97
C LEU A 493 -16.55 -1.71 16.49
N ASP A 494 -17.47 -1.32 17.37
CA ASP A 494 -18.82 -0.93 16.97
C ASP A 494 -18.81 0.39 16.19
N PHE A 495 -17.95 1.33 16.61
CA PHE A 495 -17.73 2.57 15.91
C PHE A 495 -17.04 2.33 14.55
N ALA A 496 -16.01 1.49 14.53
CA ALA A 496 -15.34 1.11 13.29
C ALA A 496 -16.30 0.43 12.30
N TYR A 497 -17.13 -0.52 12.77
CA TYR A 497 -18.11 -1.21 11.92
C TYR A 497 -19.09 -0.26 11.25
N LYS A 498 -19.65 0.71 12.00
CA LYS A 498 -20.60 1.70 11.44
C LYS A 498 -19.97 2.49 10.29
N ARG A 499 -18.70 2.89 10.45
CA ARG A 499 -17.95 3.67 9.45
C ARG A 499 -17.54 2.84 8.27
N LEU A 500 -16.93 1.67 8.51
CA LEU A 500 -16.48 0.79 7.45
C LEU A 500 -17.64 0.28 6.60
N ALA A 501 -18.80 0.00 7.20
CA ALA A 501 -20.01 -0.39 6.48
C ALA A 501 -20.51 0.75 5.56
N HIS A 502 -20.50 1.99 6.05
CA HIS A 502 -20.84 3.15 5.23
C HIS A 502 -19.82 3.37 4.11
N PHE A 503 -18.53 3.33 4.43
CA PHE A 503 -17.45 3.47 3.46
C PHE A 503 -17.49 2.37 2.40
N ARG A 504 -17.86 1.14 2.76
CA ARG A 504 -18.11 0.07 1.78
C ARG A 504 -19.21 0.45 0.79
N CYS A 505 -20.33 1.03 1.24
CA CYS A 505 -21.36 1.50 0.32
C CYS A 505 -20.88 2.66 -0.57
N GLU A 506 -20.03 3.54 -0.05
CA GLU A 506 -19.39 4.59 -0.83
C GLU A 506 -18.45 4.01 -1.90
N LEU A 507 -17.66 2.98 -1.58
CA LEU A 507 -16.85 2.24 -2.55
C LEU A 507 -17.71 1.67 -3.68
N LEU A 508 -18.86 1.06 -3.36
CA LEU A 508 -19.81 0.56 -4.36
C LEU A 508 -20.33 1.68 -5.28
N ARG A 509 -20.69 2.83 -4.70
CA ARG A 509 -21.13 4.00 -5.45
C ARG A 509 -20.04 4.52 -6.40
N ARG A 510 -18.76 4.36 -6.03
CA ARG A 510 -17.58 4.67 -6.85
C ARG A 510 -17.23 3.57 -7.87
N GLY A 511 -18.04 2.52 -8.01
CA GLY A 511 -17.83 1.44 -8.96
C GLY A 511 -16.93 0.30 -8.45
N VAL A 512 -16.60 0.27 -7.17
CA VAL A 512 -15.72 -0.75 -6.57
C VAL A 512 -16.55 -1.94 -6.08
N GLN A 513 -16.22 -3.15 -6.52
CA GLN A 513 -16.89 -4.39 -6.11
C GLN A 513 -16.46 -4.86 -4.71
N ALA A 514 -16.60 -4.02 -3.68
CA ALA A 514 -16.21 -4.36 -2.31
C ALA A 514 -17.22 -5.34 -1.66
N GLN A 515 -16.72 -6.40 -1.02
CA GLN A 515 -17.58 -7.41 -0.38
C GLN A 515 -18.34 -6.83 0.84
N PRO A 516 -19.50 -7.39 1.21
CA PRO A 516 -20.20 -6.98 2.44
C PRO A 516 -19.42 -7.40 3.70
N LEU A 517 -19.55 -6.61 4.77
CA LEU A 517 -18.98 -6.93 6.10
C LEU A 517 -19.88 -7.85 6.93
N SER A 518 -21.20 -7.79 6.69
CA SER A 518 -22.26 -8.47 7.43
C SER A 518 -23.56 -8.32 6.63
N VAL A 519 -24.68 -8.78 7.19
CA VAL A 519 -26.02 -8.53 6.65
C VAL A 519 -26.34 -7.03 6.62
N GLY A 520 -26.97 -6.58 5.54
CA GLY A 520 -27.31 -5.17 5.33
C GLY A 520 -27.65 -4.90 3.86
N TYR A 521 -27.74 -3.62 3.50
CA TYR A 521 -27.94 -3.16 2.13
C TYR A 521 -27.25 -1.80 1.94
N CYS A 522 -27.00 -1.42 0.69
CA CYS A 522 -26.64 -0.06 0.29
C CYS A 522 -27.78 0.55 -0.54
N ASP A 523 -28.02 1.86 -0.43
CA ASP A 523 -29.06 2.54 -1.24
C ASP A 523 -28.80 2.38 -2.76
N VAL A 524 -27.53 2.25 -3.13
CA VAL A 524 -27.07 1.87 -4.46
C VAL A 524 -26.32 0.54 -4.33
N GLU A 525 -26.94 -0.55 -4.78
CA GLU A 525 -26.27 -1.85 -4.86
C GLU A 525 -25.33 -1.92 -6.05
N PHE A 526 -24.35 -2.83 -5.98
CA PHE A 526 -23.39 -3.02 -7.06
C PHE A 526 -24.06 -3.72 -8.25
N GLU A 527 -24.11 -3.03 -9.39
CA GLU A 527 -24.50 -3.60 -10.68
C GLU A 527 -23.39 -3.31 -11.68
N GLN A 528 -22.86 -4.36 -12.32
CA GLN A 528 -21.83 -4.21 -13.34
C GLN A 528 -22.51 -3.64 -14.60
N THR A 529 -22.23 -2.37 -14.91
CA THR A 529 -22.78 -1.67 -16.09
C THR A 529 -21.89 -1.83 -17.30
#